data_AF-A0A643IPX1-F1
#
_entry.id   AF-A0A643IPX1-F1
#
_cell.length_a   1.000
_cell.length_b   1.000
_cell.length_c   1.000
_cell.angle_alpha   90.00
_cell.angle_beta   90.00
_cell.angle_gamma   90.00
#
_symmetry.space_group_name_H-M   'P 1'
#
loop_
_entity.id
_entity.type
_entity.pdbx_description
1 polymer ?
#
loop_
_entity_poly.entity_id
_entity_poly.type
_entity_poly.pdbx_seq_one_letter_code
_entity_poly.pdbx_strand_id
1 'polypeptide(L)'
;PAELLAALGLKGSTFPIEVYRNGPRHVFVGLESVAALSALHPDHRALCDFPDLAVNCFAGAGRHWRSRMFSPAYGVVEDAATGSAAGPLAIHLARHRQIPYGQQIEILQGVEIGRPSRMYARAEGAGERVSAVEVSGNGAAFAEGRAYL
;
A
#
# COMPACT_ATOMS: atom_id res chain seq x y z
N PRO A 1 1.02 -16.90 4.37
CA PRO A 1 0.40 -16.42 3.10
C PRO A 1 -1.06 -16.86 2.91
N ALA A 2 -1.38 -18.16 3.07
CA ALA A 2 -2.74 -18.67 2.88
C ALA A 2 -3.78 -18.05 3.85
N GLU A 3 -3.43 -17.93 5.13
CA GLU A 3 -4.30 -17.29 6.14
C GLU A 3 -4.59 -15.83 5.81
N LEU A 4 -3.58 -15.07 5.36
CA LEU A 4 -3.75 -13.67 4.94
C LEU A 4 -4.70 -13.57 3.74
N LEU A 5 -4.53 -14.44 2.75
CA LEU A 5 -5.41 -14.49 1.57
C LEU A 5 -6.86 -14.84 1.99
N ALA A 6 -7.04 -15.79 2.89
CA ALA A 6 -8.36 -16.14 3.42
C ALA A 6 -9.01 -14.97 4.16
N ALA A 7 -8.26 -14.25 5.00
CA ALA A 7 -8.74 -13.04 5.68
C ALA A 7 -9.13 -11.91 4.71
N LEU A 8 -8.51 -11.86 3.52
CA LEU A 8 -8.87 -10.93 2.45
C LEU A 8 -10.01 -11.45 1.53
N GLY A 9 -10.46 -12.69 1.71
CA GLY A 9 -11.43 -13.33 0.80
C GLY A 9 -10.85 -13.66 -0.58
N LEU A 10 -9.54 -13.80 -0.69
CA LEU A 10 -8.80 -14.02 -1.94
C LEU A 10 -8.31 -15.47 -2.07
N LYS A 11 -8.19 -15.94 -3.31
CA LYS A 11 -7.60 -17.26 -3.62
C LYS A 11 -6.11 -17.19 -3.98
N GLY A 12 -5.59 -16.00 -4.27
CA GLY A 12 -4.23 -15.79 -4.72
C GLY A 12 -3.88 -14.30 -4.80
N SER A 13 -2.62 -14.04 -5.15
CA SER A 13 -2.08 -12.71 -5.40
C SER A 13 -1.41 -12.72 -6.77
N THR A 14 -1.52 -11.63 -7.53
CA THR A 14 -0.89 -11.50 -8.86
C THR A 14 0.64 -11.43 -8.78
N PHE A 15 1.17 -11.04 -7.63
CA PHE A 15 2.61 -10.97 -7.33
C PHE A 15 2.94 -11.76 -6.06
N PRO A 16 4.22 -12.15 -5.85
CA PRO A 16 4.66 -12.73 -4.60
C PRO A 16 4.25 -11.87 -3.40
N ILE A 17 3.71 -12.50 -2.35
CA ILE A 17 3.30 -11.80 -1.13
C ILE A 17 4.56 -11.58 -0.28
N GLU A 18 5.03 -10.34 -0.23
CA GLU A 18 6.27 -9.97 0.44
C GLU A 18 6.03 -8.89 1.51
N VAL A 19 6.83 -8.95 2.57
CA VAL A 19 6.81 -7.97 3.67
C VAL A 19 8.02 -7.06 3.58
N TYR A 20 7.77 -5.76 3.66
CA TYR A 20 8.78 -4.70 3.70
C TYR A 20 8.80 -4.06 5.08
N ARG A 21 9.98 -3.65 5.54
CA ARG A 21 10.17 -2.97 6.83
C ARG A 21 10.98 -1.70 6.64
N ASN A 22 10.42 -0.56 6.98
CA ASN A 22 11.07 0.76 6.97
C ASN A 22 10.73 1.56 8.24
N GLY A 23 10.59 0.85 9.36
CA GLY A 23 9.89 1.28 10.56
C GLY A 23 8.68 0.37 10.73
N PRO A 24 7.48 0.78 10.26
CA PRO A 24 6.33 -0.11 10.14
C PRO A 24 6.61 -1.27 9.15
N ARG A 25 5.77 -2.30 9.23
CA ARG A 25 5.80 -3.43 8.29
C ARG A 25 4.62 -3.36 7.34
N HIS A 26 4.92 -3.49 6.06
CA HIS A 26 3.93 -3.45 4.98
C HIS A 26 3.99 -4.76 4.21
N VAL A 27 2.89 -5.51 4.17
CA VAL A 27 2.73 -6.64 3.23
C VAL A 27 1.99 -6.16 2.00
N PHE A 28 2.39 -6.64 0.82
CA PHE A 28 1.74 -6.35 -0.44
C PHE A 28 1.00 -7.56 -0.99
N VAL A 29 -0.25 -7.35 -1.41
CA VAL A 29 -1.10 -8.35 -2.05
C VAL A 29 -1.64 -7.75 -3.34
N GLY A 30 -1.26 -8.33 -4.47
CA GLY A 30 -1.65 -7.83 -5.80
C GLY A 30 -2.97 -8.44 -6.25
N LEU A 31 -3.84 -7.62 -6.85
CA LEU A 31 -5.10 -8.05 -7.46
C LEU A 31 -5.07 -7.85 -8.98
N GLU A 32 -5.89 -8.61 -9.69
CA GLU A 32 -5.94 -8.62 -11.16
C GLU A 32 -6.53 -7.35 -11.77
N SER A 33 -7.30 -6.57 -11.00
CA SER A 33 -7.91 -5.34 -11.48
C SER A 33 -8.26 -4.38 -10.36
N VAL A 34 -8.44 -3.10 -10.72
CA VAL A 34 -8.97 -2.09 -9.80
C VAL A 34 -10.38 -2.44 -9.33
N ALA A 35 -11.20 -3.07 -10.18
CA ALA A 35 -12.53 -3.53 -9.80
C ALA A 35 -12.48 -4.61 -8.70
N ALA A 36 -11.56 -5.58 -8.82
CA ALA A 36 -11.33 -6.59 -7.79
C ALA A 36 -10.83 -5.97 -6.48
N LEU A 37 -9.93 -4.99 -6.56
CA LEU A 37 -9.46 -4.22 -5.39
C LEU A 37 -10.61 -3.49 -4.69
N SER A 38 -11.47 -2.80 -5.44
CA SER A 38 -12.63 -2.10 -4.88
C SER A 38 -13.66 -3.07 -4.28
N ALA A 39 -13.78 -4.28 -4.82
CA ALA A 39 -14.71 -5.30 -4.33
C ALA A 39 -14.25 -6.02 -3.04
N LEU A 40 -13.02 -5.78 -2.55
CA LEU A 40 -12.54 -6.40 -1.31
C LEU A 40 -13.40 -5.99 -0.10
N HIS A 41 -13.78 -7.01 0.67
CA HIS A 41 -14.41 -6.88 1.98
C HIS A 41 -13.66 -7.79 2.97
N PRO A 42 -12.51 -7.35 3.50
CA PRO A 42 -11.70 -8.18 4.39
C PRO A 42 -12.43 -8.53 5.69
N ASP A 43 -12.15 -9.73 6.21
CA ASP A 43 -12.51 -10.07 7.58
C ASP A 43 -11.53 -9.36 8.54
N HIS A 44 -11.95 -8.21 9.05
CA HIS A 44 -11.15 -7.42 9.99
C HIS A 44 -10.86 -8.14 11.31
N ARG A 45 -11.67 -9.12 11.72
CA ARG A 45 -11.37 -9.92 12.92
C ARG A 45 -10.22 -10.87 12.64
N ALA A 46 -10.24 -11.56 11.50
CA ALA A 46 -9.13 -12.41 11.08
C ALA A 46 -7.84 -11.59 10.86
N LEU A 47 -7.96 -10.35 10.38
CA LEU A 47 -6.78 -9.47 10.23
C LEU A 47 -6.13 -9.06 11.56
N CYS A 48 -6.81 -9.21 12.71
CA CYS A 48 -6.20 -8.97 14.03
C CYS A 48 -5.10 -9.99 14.37
N ASP A 49 -5.10 -11.16 13.74
CA ASP A 49 -4.10 -12.21 13.96
C ASP A 49 -2.72 -11.88 13.35
N PHE A 50 -2.62 -10.75 12.63
CA PHE A 50 -1.37 -10.26 12.03
C PHE A 50 -0.81 -9.05 12.81
N PRO A 51 -0.09 -9.27 13.92
CA PRO A 51 0.45 -8.17 14.73
C PRO A 51 1.56 -7.43 13.99
N ASP A 52 1.65 -6.12 14.24
CA ASP A 52 2.65 -5.22 13.64
C ASP A 52 2.70 -5.39 12.11
N LEU A 53 1.55 -5.25 11.45
CA LEU A 53 1.46 -5.39 10.00
C LEU A 53 0.36 -4.50 9.39
N ALA A 54 0.73 -3.79 8.33
CA ALA A 54 -0.17 -3.13 7.40
C ALA A 54 -0.37 -4.02 6.17
N VAL A 55 -1.61 -4.37 5.84
CA VAL A 55 -1.94 -5.16 4.64
C VAL A 55 -2.32 -4.23 3.50
N ASN A 56 -1.47 -4.12 2.48
CA ASN A 56 -1.63 -3.20 1.36
C ASN A 56 -2.03 -4.00 0.13
N CYS A 57 -3.31 -3.94 -0.21
CA CYS A 57 -3.85 -4.53 -1.42
C CYS A 57 -3.71 -3.52 -2.56
N PHE A 58 -3.21 -3.95 -3.72
CA PHE A 58 -2.96 -3.04 -4.83
C PHE A 58 -3.33 -3.64 -6.19
N ALA A 59 -3.66 -2.77 -7.14
CA ALA A 59 -3.92 -3.13 -8.53
C ALA A 59 -3.61 -1.94 -9.44
N GLY A 60 -3.20 -2.19 -10.68
CA GLY A 60 -2.83 -1.12 -11.61
C GLY A 60 -1.87 -1.59 -12.69
N ALA A 61 -1.36 -0.62 -13.46
CA ALA A 61 -0.41 -0.89 -14.52
C ALA A 61 0.44 0.35 -14.83
N GLY A 62 1.66 0.11 -15.29
CA GLY A 62 2.59 1.15 -15.70
C GLY A 62 2.82 2.16 -14.57
N ARG A 63 2.37 3.40 -14.77
CA ARG A 63 2.56 4.51 -13.83
C ARG A 63 1.40 4.73 -12.86
N HIS A 64 0.27 4.03 -13.03
CA HIS A 64 -0.94 4.31 -12.26
C HIS A 64 -1.37 3.08 -11.46
N TRP A 65 -1.37 3.24 -10.14
CA TRP A 65 -1.67 2.18 -9.19
C TRP A 65 -2.73 2.64 -8.20
N ARG A 66 -3.59 1.71 -7.81
CA ARG A 66 -4.59 1.86 -6.75
C ARG A 66 -4.14 1.05 -5.56
N SER A 67 -4.41 1.58 -4.37
CA SER A 67 -4.10 0.91 -3.10
C SER A 67 -5.29 0.99 -2.14
N ARG A 68 -5.44 -0.05 -1.31
CA ARG A 68 -6.25 -0.07 -0.09
C ARG A 68 -5.41 -0.70 1.01
N MET A 69 -5.36 -0.06 2.17
CA MET A 69 -4.58 -0.54 3.31
C MET A 69 -5.49 -0.83 4.49
N PHE A 70 -5.32 -2.01 5.09
CA PHE A 70 -6.04 -2.46 6.27
C PHE A 70 -5.05 -2.80 7.38
N SER A 71 -5.27 -2.32 8.61
CA SER A 71 -4.38 -2.66 9.73
C SER A 71 -5.04 -2.50 11.10
N PRO A 72 -5.71 -3.56 11.60
CA PRO A 72 -6.13 -3.60 12.99
C PRO A 72 -4.96 -3.39 13.96
N ALA A 73 -3.77 -3.91 13.62
CA ALA A 73 -2.55 -3.75 14.41
C ALA A 73 -2.11 -2.29 14.61
N TYR A 74 -2.41 -1.41 13.65
CA TYR A 74 -2.14 0.03 13.74
C TYR A 74 -3.41 0.84 14.05
N GLY A 75 -4.48 0.18 14.52
CA GLY A 75 -5.69 0.83 15.01
C GLY A 75 -6.59 1.42 13.92
N VAL A 76 -6.46 0.97 12.67
CA VAL A 76 -7.24 1.50 11.53
C VAL A 76 -7.92 0.38 10.74
N VAL A 77 -9.22 0.57 10.46
CA VAL A 77 -10.00 -0.36 9.63
C VAL A 77 -9.51 -0.28 8.19
N GLU A 78 -9.53 0.92 7.60
CA GLU A 78 -8.95 1.21 6.29
C GLU A 78 -8.32 2.61 6.31
N ASP A 79 -7.07 2.71 5.82
CA ASP A 79 -6.30 3.96 5.85
C ASP A 79 -6.43 4.76 4.53
N ALA A 80 -6.50 6.08 4.63
CA ALA A 80 -6.67 6.98 3.49
C ALA A 80 -5.39 7.16 2.67
N ALA A 81 -4.23 7.20 3.32
CA ALA A 81 -2.95 7.48 2.70
C ALA A 81 -1.78 6.86 3.48
N THR A 82 -1.35 5.67 3.08
CA THR A 82 -0.24 4.99 3.77
C THR A 82 1.09 5.38 3.15
N GLY A 83 1.59 6.57 3.50
CA GLY A 83 2.82 7.14 2.91
C GLY A 83 4.06 6.26 3.05
N SER A 84 4.22 5.58 4.19
CA SER A 84 5.33 4.66 4.42
C SER A 84 5.27 3.40 3.54
N ALA A 85 4.12 3.06 2.94
CA ALA A 85 3.97 1.96 1.99
C ALA A 85 4.28 2.38 0.53
N ALA A 86 4.23 3.68 0.21
CA ALA A 86 4.38 4.16 -1.17
C ALA A 86 5.75 3.81 -1.77
N GLY A 87 6.83 4.06 -1.03
CA GLY A 87 8.19 3.69 -1.41
C GLY A 87 8.38 2.17 -1.58
N PRO A 88 8.03 1.36 -0.57
CA PRO A 88 8.02 -0.10 -0.69
C PRO A 88 7.23 -0.65 -1.88
N LEU A 89 6.09 -0.06 -2.23
CA LEU A 89 5.33 -0.47 -3.42
C LEU A 89 6.13 -0.21 -4.71
N ALA A 90 6.79 0.94 -4.84
CA ALA A 90 7.65 1.22 -5.99
C ALA A 90 8.81 0.21 -6.11
N ILE A 91 9.42 -0.18 -4.97
CA ILE A 91 10.44 -1.24 -4.93
C ILE A 91 9.84 -2.57 -5.39
N HIS A 92 8.68 -2.95 -4.85
CA HIS A 92 8.01 -4.21 -5.15
C HIS A 92 7.70 -4.34 -6.64
N LEU A 93 7.13 -3.29 -7.24
CA LEU A 93 6.85 -3.24 -8.68
C LEU A 93 8.12 -3.32 -9.53
N ALA A 94 9.21 -2.66 -9.12
CA ALA A 94 10.48 -2.71 -9.83
C ALA A 94 11.14 -4.10 -9.76
N ARG A 95 11.19 -4.72 -8.57
CA ARG A 95 11.72 -6.08 -8.37
C ARG A 95 10.96 -7.12 -9.20
N HIS A 96 9.64 -6.98 -9.30
CA HIS A 96 8.76 -7.84 -10.10
C HIS A 96 8.59 -7.39 -11.56
N ARG A 97 9.49 -6.51 -12.04
CA ARG A 97 9.61 -6.07 -13.44
C ARG A 97 8.33 -5.46 -14.03
N GLN A 98 7.46 -4.89 -13.20
CA GLN A 98 6.27 -4.16 -13.64
C GLN A 98 6.59 -2.74 -14.08
N ILE A 99 7.65 -2.18 -13.50
CA ILE A 99 8.25 -0.89 -13.86
C ILE A 99 9.78 -1.04 -13.83
N PRO A 100 10.55 -0.23 -14.57
CA PRO A 100 11.99 -0.14 -14.33
C PRO A 100 12.26 0.63 -13.03
N TYR A 101 13.41 0.35 -12.39
CA TYR A 101 13.96 1.25 -11.39
C TYR A 101 14.13 2.66 -11.98
N GLY A 102 13.93 3.67 -11.14
CA GLY A 102 13.94 5.08 -11.52
C GLY A 102 12.64 5.60 -12.12
N GLN A 103 11.65 4.74 -12.42
CA GLN A 103 10.33 5.20 -12.86
C GLN A 103 9.48 5.66 -11.67
N GLN A 104 8.93 6.87 -11.77
CA GLN A 104 7.93 7.36 -10.82
C GLN A 104 6.54 6.80 -11.13
N ILE A 105 5.90 6.29 -10.08
CA ILE A 105 4.51 5.86 -10.07
C ILE A 105 3.63 6.85 -9.31
N GLU A 106 2.36 6.89 -9.68
CA GLU A 106 1.26 7.49 -8.93
C GLU A 106 0.48 6.37 -8.24
N ILE A 107 0.19 6.56 -6.97
CA ILE A 107 -0.61 5.66 -6.14
C ILE A 107 -1.81 6.45 -5.63
N LEU A 108 -3.01 6.00 -5.99
CA LEU A 108 -4.27 6.55 -5.51
C LEU A 108 -4.91 5.61 -4.49
N GLN A 109 -4.99 6.07 -3.24
CA GLN A 109 -5.52 5.33 -2.08
C GLN A 109 -6.76 6.02 -1.48
N GLY A 110 -7.55 5.28 -0.72
CA GLY A 110 -8.64 5.83 0.09
C GLY A 110 -9.90 6.21 -0.69
N VAL A 111 -10.01 5.81 -1.96
CA VAL A 111 -11.17 6.10 -2.81
C VAL A 111 -12.43 5.44 -2.25
N GLU A 112 -12.33 4.17 -1.82
CA GLU A 112 -13.45 3.39 -1.30
C GLU A 112 -14.05 3.96 -0.01
N ILE A 113 -13.26 4.72 0.77
CA ILE A 113 -13.69 5.37 2.01
C ILE A 113 -13.95 6.88 1.84
N GLY A 114 -14.02 7.37 0.60
CA GLY A 114 -14.31 8.78 0.31
C GLY A 114 -13.17 9.75 0.68
N ARG A 115 -11.94 9.27 0.87
CA ARG A 115 -10.75 10.05 1.24
C ARG A 115 -9.61 9.87 0.21
N PRO A 116 -9.83 10.23 -1.06
CA PRO A 116 -8.89 9.98 -2.13
C PRO A 116 -7.56 10.73 -1.89
N SER A 117 -6.47 9.98 -1.80
CA SER A 117 -5.13 10.50 -1.55
C SER A 117 -4.18 10.06 -2.63
N ARG A 118 -3.51 11.03 -3.27
CA ARG A 118 -2.50 10.78 -4.30
C ARG A 118 -1.10 10.84 -3.70
N MET A 119 -0.36 9.77 -3.87
CA MET A 119 1.03 9.66 -3.47
C MET A 119 1.87 9.36 -4.71
N TYR A 120 3.09 9.88 -4.74
CA TYR A 120 4.07 9.58 -5.76
C TYR A 120 5.24 8.87 -5.14
N ALA A 121 5.76 7.86 -5.83
CA ALA A 121 6.91 7.10 -5.35
C ALA A 121 7.87 6.77 -6.50
N ARG A 122 9.15 6.74 -6.18
CA ARG A 122 10.22 6.32 -7.08
C ARG A 122 11.26 5.54 -6.29
N ALA A 123 11.70 4.41 -6.83
CA ALA A 123 12.80 3.63 -6.27
C ALA A 123 13.94 3.59 -7.27
N GLU A 124 15.12 4.02 -6.86
CA GLU A 124 16.37 3.91 -7.62
C GLU A 124 17.10 2.63 -7.21
N GLY A 125 17.72 1.94 -8.17
CA GLY A 125 18.41 0.68 -7.88
C GLY A 125 18.57 -0.24 -9.08
N ALA A 126 19.01 -1.46 -8.81
CA ALA A 126 19.09 -2.56 -9.76
C ALA A 126 19.13 -3.91 -9.05
N GLY A 127 18.41 -4.91 -9.59
CA GLY A 127 18.32 -6.24 -9.00
C GLY A 127 17.78 -6.17 -7.56
N GLU A 128 18.52 -6.72 -6.60
CA GLU A 128 18.15 -6.68 -5.18
C GLU A 128 18.65 -5.43 -4.45
N ARG A 129 19.41 -4.54 -5.12
CA ARG A 129 20.01 -3.36 -4.48
C ARG A 129 19.18 -2.12 -4.77
N VAL A 130 18.62 -1.53 -3.72
CA VAL A 130 17.95 -0.22 -3.73
C VAL A 130 18.93 0.85 -3.24
N SER A 131 19.12 1.93 -4.01
CA SER A 131 20.04 3.03 -3.68
C SER A 131 19.32 4.26 -3.11
N ALA A 132 18.09 4.52 -3.55
CA ALA A 132 17.26 5.60 -3.04
C ALA A 132 15.77 5.26 -3.16
N VAL A 133 14.98 5.82 -2.26
CA VAL A 133 13.52 5.73 -2.27
C VAL A 133 12.97 7.12 -2.00
N GLU A 134 12.23 7.65 -2.96
CA GLU A 134 11.59 8.96 -2.86
C GLU A 134 10.08 8.77 -2.79
N VAL A 135 9.45 9.50 -1.86
CA VAL A 135 8.00 9.61 -1.76
C VAL A 135 7.64 11.10 -1.72
N SER A 136 6.65 11.50 -2.51
CA SER A 136 6.16 12.87 -2.56
C SER A 136 4.64 12.92 -2.70
N GLY A 137 4.05 14.06 -2.37
CA GLY A 137 2.61 14.28 -2.40
C GLY A 137 2.27 15.72 -2.06
N ASN A 138 1.03 16.11 -2.32
CA ASN A 138 0.53 17.44 -1.96
C ASN A 138 0.00 17.43 -0.52
N GLY A 139 0.08 18.59 0.14
CA GLY A 139 -0.56 18.83 1.43
C GLY A 139 -1.32 20.15 1.39
N ALA A 140 -2.42 20.24 2.14
CA ALA A 140 -3.19 21.46 2.30
C ALA A 140 -3.59 21.62 3.77
N ALA A 141 -3.45 22.82 4.30
CA ALA A 141 -3.92 23.13 5.65
C ALA A 141 -5.46 23.04 5.67
N PHE A 142 -6.00 22.22 6.57
CA PHE A 142 -7.45 22.10 6.77
C PHE A 142 -7.96 23.03 7.88
N ALA A 143 -7.22 23.10 8.98
CA ALA A 143 -7.54 23.93 10.13
C ALA A 143 -6.26 24.27 10.90
N GLU A 144 -6.31 25.37 11.64
CA GLU A 144 -5.27 25.81 12.57
C GLU A 144 -5.89 26.14 13.93
N GLY A 145 -5.19 25.85 15.02
CA GLY A 145 -5.67 26.10 16.37
C GLY A 145 -4.58 26.00 17.43
N ARG A 146 -4.95 26.26 18.68
CA ARG A 146 -4.06 26.14 19.86
C ARG A 146 -4.70 25.24 20.90
N ALA A 147 -3.93 24.28 21.41
CA ALA A 147 -4.32 23.47 22.57
C ALA A 147 -3.85 24.15 23.85
N TYR A 148 -4.74 24.24 24.85
CA TYR A 148 -4.40 24.67 26.20
C TYR A 148 -4.41 23.41 27.08
N LEU A 149 -3.22 22.91 27.38
CA LEU A 149 -3.00 21.83 28.35
C LEU A 149 -2.61 22.46 29.68
#